data_AF-A0A078AK49-F1
#
_entry.id   AF-A0A078AK49-F1
#
_cell.length_a   1.000
_cell.length_b   1.000
_cell.length_c   1.000
_cell.angle_alpha   90.00
_cell.angle_beta   90.00
_cell.angle_gamma   90.00
#
_symmetry.space_group_name_H-M   'P 1'
#
loop_
_entity.id
_entity.type
_entity.pdbx_description
1 polymer ?
#
loop_
_entity_poly.entity_id
_entity_poly.type
_entity_poly.pdbx_seq_one_letter_code
_entity_poly.pdbx_strand_id
1 'polypeptide(L)' 'MSRSATIVISYVMISTSIPANEAIKFVQKKHSKTYPNQHFIEELIKLEKQLKAGRDIQKLPFEIQKEEEKKEYEY' A
#
# COMPACT_ATOMS: atom_id res chain seq x y z
N MET A 1 17.73 -4.66 3.22
CA MET A 1 17.07 -3.97 2.09
C MET A 1 15.59 -4.36 2.12
N SER A 2 14.66 -3.49 2.54
CA SER A 2 13.26 -3.93 2.70
C SER A 2 12.19 -2.83 2.74
N ARG A 3 12.48 -1.60 3.19
CA ARG A 3 11.44 -0.57 3.39
C ARG A 3 10.81 -0.04 2.10
N SER A 4 11.63 0.31 1.11
CA SER A 4 11.15 0.79 -0.20
C SER A 4 10.32 -0.27 -0.93
N ALA A 5 10.77 -1.52 -0.87
CA ALA A 5 10.04 -2.67 -1.40
C ALA A 5 8.65 -2.81 -0.78
N THR A 6 8.54 -2.76 0.55
CA THR A 6 7.25 -2.86 1.25
C THR A 6 6.29 -1.76 0.80
N ILE A 7 6.77 -0.51 0.69
CA ILE A 7 5.93 0.61 0.22
C ILE A 7 5.42 0.36 -1.21
N VAL A 8 6.29 -0.08 -2.12
CA VAL A 8 5.89 -0.40 -3.50
C VAL A 8 4.87 -1.53 -3.54
N ILE A 9 5.07 -2.59 -2.74
CA ILE A 9 4.15 -3.72 -2.66
C ILE A 9 2.79 -3.27 -2.09
N SER A 10 2.77 -2.49 -1.01
CA SER A 10 1.54 -1.91 -0.45
C SER A 10 0.81 -1.06 -1.49
N TYR A 11 1.52 -0.21 -2.22
CA TYR A 11 0.92 0.60 -3.29
C TYR A 11 0.27 -0.27 -4.38
N VAL A 12 0.94 -1.36 -4.81
CA VAL A 12 0.38 -2.30 -5.77
C VAL A 12 -0.89 -2.97 -5.22
N MET A 13 -0.86 -3.46 -3.97
CA MET A 13 -2.05 -4.06 -3.35
C MET A 13 -3.26 -3.12 -3.37
N ILE A 14 -3.03 -1.85 -3.06
CA ILE A 14 -4.07 -0.82 -2.97
C ILE A 14 -4.60 -0.46 -4.36
N SER A 15 -3.69 -0.14 -5.29
CA SER A 15 -4.04 0.36 -6.62
C SER A 15 -4.65 -0.69 -7.53
N THR A 16 -4.30 -1.97 -7.35
CA THR A 16 -4.81 -3.07 -8.20
C THR A 16 -5.73 -4.03 -7.46
N SER A 17 -5.99 -3.81 -6.17
CA SER A 17 -6.87 -4.65 -5.33
C SER A 17 -6.49 -6.14 -5.35
N ILE A 18 -5.20 -6.45 -5.31
CA ILE A 18 -4.67 -7.83 -5.28
C ILE A 18 -4.09 -8.19 -3.90
N PRO A 19 -4.11 -9.48 -3.50
CA PRO A 19 -3.58 -9.91 -2.21
C PRO A 19 -2.05 -9.76 -2.10
N ALA A 20 -1.53 -9.77 -0.87
CA ALA A 20 -0.12 -9.49 -0.59
C ALA A 20 0.84 -10.44 -1.32
N ASN A 21 0.50 -11.73 -1.40
CA ASN A 21 1.29 -12.75 -2.09
C ASN A 21 1.41 -12.48 -3.61
N GLU A 22 0.35 -12.00 -4.24
CA GLU A 22 0.32 -11.65 -5.67
C GLU A 22 1.08 -10.36 -5.93
N ALA A 23 0.92 -9.35 -5.08
CA ALA A 23 1.68 -8.10 -5.16
C ALA A 23 3.19 -8.33 -4.99
N ILE A 24 3.60 -9.18 -4.05
CA ILE A 24 5.01 -9.57 -3.87
C ILE A 24 5.57 -10.21 -5.15
N LYS A 25 4.85 -11.20 -5.71
CA LYS A 25 5.24 -11.87 -6.95
C LYS A 25 5.30 -10.89 -8.12
N PHE A 26 4.35 -9.97 -8.20
CA PHE A 26 4.32 -8.94 -9.25
C PHE A 26 5.56 -8.04 -9.20
N VAL A 27 5.91 -7.53 -8.02
CA VAL A 27 7.11 -6.69 -7.83
C VAL A 27 8.39 -7.49 -8.09
N GLN A 28 8.46 -8.76 -7.67
CA GLN A 28 9.61 -9.63 -7.91
C GLN A 28 9.86 -9.92 -9.39
N LYS A 29 8.80 -10.06 -10.20
CA LYS A 29 8.96 -10.22 -11.66
C LYS A 29 9.70 -9.06 -12.30
N LYS A 30 9.61 -7.85 -11.73
CA LYS A 30 10.30 -6.64 -12.21
C LYS A 30 11.64 -6.41 -11.51
N HIS A 31 11.77 -6.82 -10.25
CA HIS A 31 13.00 -6.67 -9.48
C HIS A 31 13.22 -7.91 -8.57
N SER A 32 13.93 -8.91 -9.11
CA SER A 32 14.06 -10.25 -8.50
C SER A 32 14.72 -10.29 -7.12
N LYS A 33 15.51 -9.26 -6.76
CA LYS A 33 16.14 -9.13 -5.44
C LYS A 33 15.20 -8.56 -4.37
N THR A 34 13.97 -8.22 -4.73
CA THR A 34 12.99 -7.65 -3.81
C THR A 34 12.26 -8.73 -3.04
N TYR A 35 12.64 -8.92 -1.78
CA TYR A 35 11.89 -9.76 -0.85
C TYR A 35 11.74 -9.02 0.49
N PRO A 36 10.51 -8.68 0.91
CA PRO A 36 10.28 -8.11 2.23
C PRO A 36 10.68 -9.12 3.32
N ASN A 37 11.24 -8.65 4.42
CA ASN A 37 11.48 -9.54 5.56
C ASN A 37 10.16 -10.04 6.18
N GLN A 38 10.25 -11.03 7.07
CA GLN A 38 9.08 -11.64 7.71
C GLN A 38 8.17 -10.61 8.41
N HIS A 39 8.76 -9.64 9.12
CA HIS A 39 8.01 -8.57 9.78
C HIS A 39 7.18 -7.76 8.79
N PHE A 40 7.74 -7.36 7.65
CA PHE A 40 7.00 -6.63 6.62
C PHE A 40 5.95 -7.48 5.92
N ILE A 41 6.18 -8.79 5.78
CA ILE A 41 5.15 -9.72 5.27
C ILE A 41 3.93 -9.73 6.19
N GLU A 42 4.13 -9.75 7.51
CA GLU A 42 3.05 -9.69 8.48
C GLU A 42 2.28 -8.36 8.41
N GLU A 43 2.99 -7.24 8.22
CA GLU A 43 2.36 -5.93 7.98
C GLU A 43 1.53 -5.91 6.68
N LEU A 44 2.02 -6.52 5.60
CA LEU A 44 1.29 -6.64 4.34
C LEU A 44 0.04 -7.53 4.48
N ILE A 45 0.12 -8.63 5.23
CA ILE A 45 -1.06 -9.46 5.54
C ILE A 45 -2.09 -8.68 6.37
N LYS A 46 -1.63 -7.84 7.31
CA LYS A 46 -2.52 -6.97 8.09
C LYS A 46 -3.20 -5.94 7.19
N LEU A 47 -2.47 -5.33 6.25
CA LEU A 47 -3.01 -4.44 5.24
C LEU A 47 -4.06 -5.15 4.39
N GLU A 48 -3.78 -6.36 3.90
CA GLU A 48 -4.73 -7.15 3.11
C GLU A 48 -6.04 -7.40 3.87
N LYS A 49 -5.96 -7.73 5.17
CA LYS A 49 -7.15 -7.88 6.03
C LYS A 49 -7.91 -6.57 6.22
N GLN A 50 -7.23 -5.43 6.27
CA GLN A 50 -7.86 -4.11 6.35
C GLN A 50 -8.62 -3.79 5.05
N LEU A 51 -7.97 -3.99 3.90
CA LEU A 51 -8.57 -3.80 2.57
C LEU A 51 -9.82 -4.69 2.38
N LYS A 52 -9.74 -5.98 2.74
CA LYS A 52 -10.89 -6.90 2.65
C LYS A 52 -12.05 -6.54 3.57
N ALA A 53 -11.77 -5.91 4.71
CA ALA A 53 -12.79 -5.49 5.65
C ALA A 53 -13.50 -4.19 5.21
N GLY A 54 -13.15 -3.62 4.06
CA GLY A 54 -13.67 -2.31 3.62
C GLY A 54 -13.28 -1.19 4.58
N ARG A 55 -12.26 -1.39 5.43
CA ARG A 55 -11.71 -0.29 6.21
C ARG A 55 -10.98 0.61 5.23
N ASP A 56 -11.46 1.84 5.12
CA ASP A 56 -10.71 2.89 4.43
C ASP A 56 -9.28 2.85 4.97
N ILE A 57 -8.34 2.69 4.06
CA ILE A 57 -6.94 2.97 4.36
C ILE A 57 -6.97 4.39 4.88
N GLN A 58 -6.46 4.62 6.09
CA GLN A 58 -6.35 5.98 6.61
C GLN A 58 -5.70 6.81 5.50
N LYS A 59 -6.44 7.83 5.03
CA LYS A 59 -6.01 8.67 3.91
C LYS A 59 -4.57 9.05 4.13
N LEU A 60 -3.75 8.91 3.10
CA LEU A 60 -2.35 9.24 3.23
C LEU A 60 -2.25 10.73 3.61
N PRO A 61 -1.26 11.15 4.41
CA PRO A 61 -1.17 12.54 4.85
C PRO A 61 -1.26 13.59 3.73
N PHE A 62 -0.80 13.26 2.53
CA PHE A 62 -0.91 14.14 1.35
C PHE A 62 -2.30 14.16 0.70
N GLU A 63 -3.12 13.12 0.88
CA GLU A 63 -4.52 13.08 0.44
C GLU A 63 -5.41 13.91 1.35
N ILE A 64 -5.07 13.95 2.64
CA ILE A 64 -5.72 14.82 3.64
C ILE A 64 -5.48 16.28 3.26
N GLN A 65 -4.22 16.66 2.97
CA GLN A 65 -3.84 18.01 2.56
C GLN A 65 -4.54 18.47 1.27
N LYS A 66 -4.65 17.60 0.26
CA LYS A 66 -5.34 17.93 -1.01
C LYS A 66 -6.83 18.16 -0.86
N GLU A 67 -7.47 17.48 0.11
CA GLU A 67 -8.90 17.61 0.36
C GLU A 67 -9.21 18.85 1.20
N GLU A 68 -8.30 19.22 2.10
CA GLU A 68 -8.32 20.50 2.82
C GLU A 68 -8.14 21.68 1.86
N GLU A 69 -7.15 21.63 0.95
CA GLU A 69 -6.96 22.66 -0.08
C GLU A 69 -8.19 22.78 -0.99
N LYS A 70 -8.81 21.67 -1.42
CA LYS A 70 -10.02 21.72 -2.27
C LYS A 70 -11.21 22.40 -1.58
N LYS A 71 -11.38 22.21 -0.27
CA LYS A 71 -12.45 22.84 0.50
C LYS A 71 -12.23 24.34 0.71
N GLU A 72 -10.98 24.80 0.66
CA GLU A 72 -10.63 26.22 0.84
C GLU A 72 -11.05 27.09 -0.36
N TYR A 73 -11.17 26.52 -1.57
CA TYR A 73 -11.57 27.22 -2.79
C TYR A 73 -13.04 27.01 -3.20
N GLU A 74 -13.86 26.37 -2.36
CA GLU A 74 -15.27 26.07 -2.64
C GLU A 74 -16.24 27.11 -1.99
N TYR A 75 -15.75 28.35 -1.81
CA TYR A 75 -16.51 29.51 -1.30
C TYR A 75 -16.71 30.59 -2.36
#